data_AF-A0A966UJM9-F1
#
_entry.id   AF-A0A966UJM9-F1
#
_cell.length_a   1.000
_cell.length_b   1.000
_cell.length_c   1.000
_cell.angle_alpha   90.00
_cell.angle_beta   90.00
_cell.angle_gamma   90.00
#
_symmetry.space_group_name_H-M   'P 1'
#
loop_
_entity.id
_entity.type
_entity.pdbx_description
1 polymer ?
#
loop_
_entity_poly.entity_id
_entity_poly.type
_entity_poly.pdbx_seq_one_letter_code
_entity_poly.pdbx_strand_id
1 'polypeptide(L)'
;MTNRHVAMPEWLEREDIPARPWVVEEGAARRGEAFTNLVTHRMRVPLGSDETSRCIRAHELMHAKVSPVETVIPAAYAHIDLNTVIVAEEFRVNMLVGVAGFPVMKFLSDGSERRTGERLAECGDWNELVHMIAATAGTKSHAELLSGVRKVRPNWVRPLRLVSTAIRRHWRGATDNETNLDFVTSTMLVDGIPEGWHFTLEVARILHQALRSESELADDETPDLRSLEVEPPSGSGQWARLVEMSIHRPRKVDGRIGRRKRPSVVGRNPRHLHRVLTDPERRIFERRDRGNGGVVLIDQSGSMRLTDADLWNIIEAAPGCVIIGYSHAPGCVDHPNIWVLADRGHVVDSIPGGNLGNGVDGPALEFALKRRRGSEPFIWICDGLVTDENDQAGPHLTDECARLVATNGIHQVPDVTAGIVALSRAANGERLPAAAVGLIATSEAWRSRMK
;
A
#
# COMPACT_ATOMS: atom_id res chain seq x y z
N MET A 1 31.65 24.49 16.27
CA MET A 1 32.11 23.09 16.30
C MET A 1 30.98 22.24 15.78
N THR A 2 31.17 21.63 14.62
CA THR A 2 30.18 20.82 13.91
C THR A 2 29.98 19.51 14.66
N ASN A 3 28.74 19.25 15.13
CA ASN A 3 28.35 17.95 15.65
C ASN A 3 28.47 16.92 14.52
N ARG A 4 29.57 16.15 14.53
CA ARG A 4 29.65 14.91 13.75
C ARG A 4 28.69 13.93 14.40
N HIS A 5 27.58 13.64 13.72
CA HIS A 5 26.74 12.51 14.08
C HIS A 5 27.54 11.23 13.77
N VAL A 6 28.16 10.67 14.80
CA VAL A 6 28.77 9.35 14.76
C VAL A 6 27.61 8.34 14.74
N ALA A 7 27.58 7.45 13.77
CA ALA A 7 26.71 6.27 13.85
C ALA A 7 27.15 5.49 15.09
N MET A 8 26.32 5.52 16.13
CA MET A 8 26.69 4.91 17.40
C MET A 8 26.60 3.37 17.25
N PRO A 9 27.52 2.59 17.82
CA PRO A 9 27.56 1.14 17.66
C PRO A 9 26.22 0.45 17.98
N GLU A 10 25.44 1.01 18.89
CA GLU A 10 24.14 0.51 19.32
C GLU A 10 23.10 0.53 18.19
N TRP A 11 23.26 1.42 17.20
CA TRP A 11 22.39 1.46 16.01
C TRP A 11 22.69 0.33 15.02
N LEU A 12 23.87 -0.30 15.16
CA LEU A 12 24.37 -1.38 14.31
C LEU A 12 24.53 -2.69 15.11
N GLU A 13 23.90 -2.81 16.27
CA GLU A 13 23.95 -4.04 17.06
C GLU A 13 23.41 -5.23 16.25
N ARG A 14 24.10 -6.35 16.32
CA ARG A 14 23.75 -7.59 15.62
C ARG A 14 23.89 -8.76 16.56
N GLU A 15 23.22 -9.85 16.23
CA GLU A 15 23.23 -11.07 17.03
C GLU A 15 24.31 -12.06 16.59
N ASP A 16 24.76 -11.98 15.33
CA ASP A 16 25.80 -12.84 14.76
C ASP A 16 27.23 -12.39 15.07
N ILE A 17 27.45 -11.08 15.28
CA ILE A 17 28.78 -10.50 15.46
C ILE A 17 28.81 -9.46 16.59
N PRO A 18 29.92 -9.36 17.36
CA PRO A 18 30.06 -8.32 18.37
C PRO A 18 30.18 -6.93 17.74
N ALA A 19 29.64 -5.92 18.41
CA ALA A 19 29.75 -4.53 18.00
C ALA A 19 31.22 -4.08 17.91
N ARG A 20 31.57 -3.43 16.81
CA ARG A 20 32.93 -2.92 16.52
C ARG A 20 32.85 -1.52 15.90
N PRO A 21 33.87 -0.68 16.08
CA PRO A 21 33.89 0.67 15.52
C PRO A 21 33.93 0.64 13.98
N TRP A 22 33.24 1.58 13.36
CA TRP A 22 33.22 1.79 11.92
C TRP A 22 34.08 2.98 11.50
N VAL A 23 34.79 2.84 10.38
CA VAL A 23 35.49 3.96 9.72
C VAL A 23 34.58 4.51 8.63
N VAL A 24 34.15 5.76 8.78
CA VAL A 24 33.28 6.45 7.82
C VAL A 24 34.07 7.46 7.01
N GLU A 25 34.03 7.32 5.70
CA GLU A 25 34.64 8.23 4.72
C GLU A 25 33.58 9.07 4.00
N GLU A 26 33.95 10.31 3.67
CA GLU A 26 33.11 11.17 2.84
C GLU A 26 33.16 10.69 1.37
N GLY A 27 32.00 10.45 0.80
CA GLY A 27 31.81 10.14 -0.62
C GLY A 27 30.86 11.13 -1.30
N ALA A 28 30.55 10.87 -2.58
CA ALA A 28 29.57 11.64 -3.33
C ALA A 28 28.22 10.90 -3.44
N ALA A 29 27.13 11.65 -3.62
CA ALA A 29 25.81 11.09 -3.94
C ALA A 29 25.73 10.68 -5.42
N ARG A 30 26.60 9.75 -5.83
CA ARG A 30 26.68 9.19 -7.18
C ARG A 30 26.80 7.68 -7.09
N ARG A 31 26.31 6.96 -8.10
CA ARG A 31 26.42 5.50 -8.14
C ARG A 31 27.89 5.06 -8.13
N GLY A 32 28.17 4.04 -7.33
CA GLY A 32 29.50 3.48 -7.14
C GLY A 32 30.41 4.26 -6.17
N GLU A 33 29.98 5.43 -5.69
CA GLU A 33 30.76 6.22 -4.71
C GLU A 33 30.43 5.86 -3.26
N ALA A 34 29.20 5.41 -2.99
CA ALA A 34 28.80 4.92 -1.69
C ALA A 34 28.98 3.40 -1.62
N PHE A 35 29.48 2.91 -0.48
CA PHE A 35 29.61 1.48 -0.22
C PHE A 35 29.70 1.18 1.28
N THR A 36 29.40 -0.08 1.61
CA THR A 36 29.59 -0.68 2.93
C THR A 36 30.46 -1.93 2.80
N ASN A 37 31.56 -1.98 3.53
CA ASN A 37 32.43 -3.15 3.62
C ASN A 37 32.36 -3.71 5.03
N LEU A 38 31.61 -4.82 5.17
CA LEU A 38 31.33 -5.47 6.45
C LEU A 38 32.59 -6.09 7.08
N VAL A 39 33.49 -6.66 6.27
CA VAL A 39 34.71 -7.33 6.75
C VAL A 39 35.69 -6.34 7.38
N THR A 40 35.87 -5.17 6.75
CA THR A 40 36.81 -4.14 7.21
C THR A 40 36.16 -3.06 8.07
N HIS A 41 34.84 -3.14 8.30
CA HIS A 41 34.05 -2.11 9.00
C HIS A 41 34.28 -0.71 8.42
N ARG A 42 34.30 -0.59 7.09
CA ARG A 42 34.47 0.67 6.36
C ARG A 42 33.21 1.03 5.60
N MET A 43 32.82 2.29 5.67
CA MET A 43 31.67 2.81 4.95
C MET A 43 32.04 4.12 4.27
N ARG A 44 31.66 4.29 3.01
CA ARG A 44 31.78 5.58 2.32
C ARG A 44 30.39 6.08 1.98
N VAL A 45 30.07 7.29 2.40
CA VAL A 45 28.73 7.88 2.23
C VAL A 45 28.80 9.38 1.99
N PRO A 46 27.82 9.96 1.28
CA PRO A 46 27.71 11.41 1.18
C PRO A 46 27.33 12.05 2.51
N LEU A 47 28.02 13.14 2.86
CA LEU A 47 27.75 13.93 4.07
C LEU A 47 26.80 15.11 3.84
N GLY A 48 26.25 15.23 2.62
CA GLY A 48 25.26 16.25 2.27
C GLY A 48 24.02 16.22 3.17
N SER A 49 23.43 17.39 3.39
CA SER A 49 22.21 17.56 4.19
C SER A 49 20.92 17.30 3.41
N ASP A 50 21.01 17.01 2.11
CA ASP A 50 19.87 16.73 1.26
C ASP A 50 19.28 15.32 1.50
N GLU A 51 18.05 15.14 1.05
CA GLU A 51 17.29 13.89 1.24
C GLU A 51 17.92 12.69 0.53
N THR A 52 18.53 12.90 -0.64
CA THR A 52 19.20 11.82 -1.38
C THR A 52 20.43 11.34 -0.60
N SER A 53 21.26 12.27 -0.11
CA SER A 53 22.38 11.93 0.79
C SER A 53 21.91 11.22 2.06
N ARG A 54 20.77 11.62 2.64
CA ARG A 54 20.19 10.92 3.81
C ARG A 54 19.74 9.50 3.48
N CYS A 55 19.06 9.29 2.36
CA CYS A 55 18.62 7.96 1.93
C CYS A 55 19.82 7.05 1.60
N ILE A 56 20.88 7.57 0.97
CA ILE A 56 22.10 6.80 0.71
C ILE A 56 22.75 6.38 2.02
N ARG A 57 22.89 7.28 3.00
CA ARG A 57 23.40 6.91 4.33
C ARG A 57 22.55 5.82 5.00
N ALA A 58 21.23 5.92 4.91
CA ALA A 58 20.33 4.92 5.48
C ALA A 58 20.47 3.55 4.80
N HIS A 59 20.65 3.53 3.48
CA HIS A 59 20.93 2.32 2.69
C HIS A 59 22.20 1.62 3.16
N GLU A 60 23.32 2.35 3.23
CA GLU A 60 24.60 1.80 3.69
C GLU A 60 24.55 1.35 5.17
N LEU A 61 23.90 2.11 6.04
CA LEU A 61 23.69 1.71 7.43
C LEU A 61 22.84 0.44 7.55
N MET A 62 21.85 0.27 6.68
CA MET A 62 21.04 -0.94 6.66
C MET A 62 21.88 -2.15 6.24
N HIS A 63 22.75 -2.04 5.23
CA HIS A 63 23.71 -3.10 4.92
C HIS A 63 24.54 -3.48 6.14
N ALA A 64 25.12 -2.49 6.83
CA ALA A 64 25.88 -2.73 8.06
C ALA A 64 25.06 -3.47 9.13
N LYS A 65 23.77 -3.16 9.24
CA LYS A 65 22.86 -3.77 10.20
C LYS A 65 22.45 -5.19 9.86
N VAL A 66 22.12 -5.51 8.60
CA VAL A 66 21.44 -6.77 8.27
C VAL A 66 22.18 -7.69 7.29
N SER A 67 23.14 -7.19 6.51
CA SER A 67 23.81 -8.01 5.49
C SER A 67 24.83 -8.96 6.12
N PRO A 68 24.97 -10.21 5.65
CA PRO A 68 25.93 -11.16 6.22
C PRO A 68 27.39 -10.74 5.93
N VAL A 69 28.28 -10.91 6.91
CA VAL A 69 29.72 -10.61 6.74
C VAL A 69 30.38 -11.64 5.81
N GLU A 70 30.00 -12.90 5.95
CA GLU A 70 30.45 -14.01 5.10
C GLU A 70 29.26 -14.59 4.34
N THR A 71 29.39 -14.69 3.03
CA THR A 71 28.36 -15.26 2.15
C THR A 71 28.50 -16.77 2.11
N VAL A 72 28.11 -17.46 3.18
CA VAL A 72 27.90 -18.90 3.12
C VAL A 72 26.62 -19.13 2.32
N ILE A 73 26.75 -19.67 1.11
CA ILE A 73 25.63 -20.04 0.26
C ILE A 73 25.35 -21.53 0.49
N PRO A 74 24.18 -21.91 1.03
CA PRO A 74 23.84 -23.31 1.21
C PRO A 74 23.88 -24.06 -0.12
N ALA A 75 24.21 -25.35 -0.08
CA ALA A 75 24.33 -26.19 -1.27
C ALA A 75 23.09 -26.15 -2.19
N ALA A 76 21.89 -25.96 -1.61
CA ALA A 76 20.64 -25.80 -2.34
C ALA A 76 20.64 -24.59 -3.30
N TYR A 77 21.40 -23.54 -3.02
CA TYR A 77 21.50 -22.32 -3.82
C TYR A 77 22.84 -22.18 -4.56
N ALA A 78 23.73 -23.17 -4.47
CA ALA A 78 25.08 -23.10 -5.06
C ALA A 78 25.09 -22.99 -6.60
N HIS A 79 23.97 -23.26 -7.25
CA HIS A 79 23.77 -23.09 -8.70
C HIS A 79 23.44 -21.64 -9.10
N ILE A 80 23.14 -20.77 -8.13
CA ILE A 80 22.79 -19.38 -8.37
C ILE A 80 24.06 -18.54 -8.37
N ASP A 81 24.21 -17.72 -9.42
CA ASP A 81 25.33 -16.80 -9.55
C ASP A 81 25.39 -15.78 -8.39
N LEU A 82 26.60 -15.48 -7.91
CA LEU A 82 26.83 -14.61 -6.77
C LEU A 82 26.29 -13.19 -7.00
N ASN A 83 26.35 -12.66 -8.24
CA ASN A 83 25.81 -11.34 -8.54
C ASN A 83 24.28 -11.32 -8.34
N THR A 84 23.59 -12.42 -8.66
CA THR A 84 22.15 -12.54 -8.43
C THR A 84 21.81 -12.50 -6.94
N VAL A 85 22.65 -13.11 -6.10
CA VAL A 85 22.51 -13.09 -4.65
C VAL A 85 22.76 -11.68 -4.09
N ILE A 86 23.80 -11.00 -4.57
CA ILE A 86 24.09 -9.60 -4.18
C ILE A 86 22.91 -8.69 -4.55
N VAL A 87 22.38 -8.82 -5.76
CA VAL A 87 21.23 -8.03 -6.22
C VAL A 87 19.97 -8.31 -5.38
N ALA A 88 19.75 -9.55 -4.99
CA ALA A 88 18.66 -9.90 -4.09
C ALA A 88 18.82 -9.24 -2.71
N GLU A 89 20.06 -9.11 -2.23
CA GLU A 89 20.36 -8.41 -0.99
C GLU A 89 20.09 -6.91 -1.09
N GLU A 90 20.48 -6.27 -2.20
CA GLU A 90 20.14 -4.86 -2.48
C GLU A 90 18.63 -4.63 -2.43
N PHE A 91 17.84 -5.56 -3.00
CA PHE A 91 16.38 -5.50 -2.92
C PHE A 91 15.89 -5.55 -1.47
N ARG A 92 16.36 -6.52 -0.66
CA ARG A 92 15.96 -6.66 0.74
C ARG A 92 16.30 -5.39 1.54
N VAL A 93 17.51 -4.86 1.35
CA VAL A 93 17.98 -3.64 2.01
C VAL A 93 17.13 -2.42 1.63
N ASN A 94 16.85 -2.22 0.33
CA ASN A 94 15.98 -1.13 -0.13
C ASN A 94 14.60 -1.17 0.55
N MET A 95 14.02 -2.36 0.65
CA MET A 95 12.70 -2.53 1.26
C MET A 95 12.74 -2.27 2.76
N LEU A 96 13.77 -2.74 3.47
CA LEU A 96 13.97 -2.49 4.90
C LEU A 96 14.20 -1.02 5.24
N VAL A 97 14.97 -0.31 4.41
CA VAL A 97 15.15 1.14 4.55
C VAL A 97 13.82 1.88 4.41
N GLY A 98 12.96 1.42 3.49
CA GLY A 98 11.59 1.91 3.34
C GLY A 98 10.72 1.68 4.58
N VAL A 99 10.80 0.47 5.17
CA VAL A 99 10.10 0.14 6.44
C VAL A 99 10.59 1.00 7.59
N ALA A 100 11.89 1.29 7.66
CA ALA A 100 12.48 2.19 8.65
C ALA A 100 12.07 3.67 8.48
N GLY A 101 11.21 3.99 7.51
CA GLY A 101 10.62 5.32 7.31
C GLY A 101 11.44 6.24 6.41
N PHE A 102 12.50 5.76 5.76
CA PHE A 102 13.27 6.57 4.83
C PHE A 102 12.61 6.61 3.44
N PRO A 103 12.47 7.79 2.82
CA PRO A 103 11.74 7.97 1.56
C PRO A 103 12.54 7.54 0.30
N VAL A 104 13.04 6.31 0.25
CA VAL A 104 13.87 5.77 -0.86
C VAL A 104 13.14 5.76 -2.21
N MET A 105 11.84 5.48 -2.21
CA MET A 105 10.96 5.56 -3.39
C MET A 105 10.87 6.97 -4.01
N LYS A 106 11.27 8.01 -3.26
CA LYS A 106 11.19 9.41 -3.71
C LYS A 106 12.57 10.02 -4.01
N PHE A 107 13.62 9.58 -3.32
CA PHE A 107 14.92 10.28 -3.37
C PHE A 107 16.11 9.39 -3.74
N LEU A 108 15.98 8.06 -3.67
CA LEU A 108 17.08 7.16 -4.04
C LEU A 108 17.06 6.93 -5.55
N SER A 109 17.83 7.76 -6.25
CA SER A 109 18.11 7.71 -7.69
C SER A 109 19.30 8.63 -7.99
N ASP A 110 20.10 8.26 -9.00
CA ASP A 110 21.22 9.07 -9.49
C ASP A 110 20.90 9.82 -10.81
N GLY A 111 19.69 9.61 -11.36
CA GLY A 111 19.19 10.22 -12.59
C GLY A 111 19.74 9.60 -13.88
N SER A 112 20.57 8.55 -13.79
CA SER A 112 21.13 7.85 -14.94
C SER A 112 20.24 6.71 -15.43
N GLU A 113 19.24 6.31 -14.65
CA GLU A 113 18.62 4.99 -14.79
C GLU A 113 17.82 4.82 -16.08
N ARG A 114 17.20 5.89 -16.55
CA ARG A 114 16.58 5.88 -17.88
C ARG A 114 17.60 5.59 -18.98
N ARG A 115 18.76 6.24 -18.96
CA ARG A 115 19.82 6.02 -19.96
C ARG A 115 20.42 4.63 -19.83
N THR A 116 20.57 4.13 -18.61
CA THR A 116 21.00 2.75 -18.35
C THR A 116 20.02 1.74 -18.93
N GLY A 117 18.71 1.95 -18.75
CA GLY A 117 17.68 1.10 -19.32
C GLY A 117 17.65 1.12 -20.86
N GLU A 118 17.86 2.30 -21.47
CA GLU A 118 18.02 2.43 -22.93
C GLU A 118 19.24 1.63 -23.40
N ARG A 119 20.42 1.87 -22.80
CA ARG A 119 21.68 1.21 -23.19
C ARG A 119 21.63 -0.31 -23.06
N LEU A 120 21.14 -0.84 -21.94
CA LEU A 120 21.10 -2.29 -21.73
C LEU A 120 20.12 -2.96 -22.70
N ALA A 121 18.99 -2.31 -23.01
CA ALA A 121 18.06 -2.78 -24.03
C ALA A 121 18.65 -2.70 -25.44
N GLU A 122 19.45 -1.67 -25.76
CA GLU A 122 20.18 -1.58 -27.04
C GLU A 122 21.21 -2.72 -27.18
N CYS A 123 21.94 -3.02 -26.10
CA CYS A 123 22.92 -4.10 -26.05
C CYS A 123 22.30 -5.51 -26.02
N GLY A 124 20.97 -5.63 -25.85
CA GLY A 124 20.31 -6.92 -25.70
C GLY A 124 20.65 -7.63 -24.39
N ASP A 125 21.12 -6.91 -23.37
CA ASP A 125 21.59 -7.48 -22.12
C ASP A 125 20.42 -7.70 -21.14
N TRP A 126 19.72 -8.81 -21.36
CA TRP A 126 18.54 -9.19 -20.57
C TRP A 126 18.88 -9.49 -19.11
N ASN A 127 19.97 -10.23 -18.86
CA ASN A 127 20.34 -10.67 -17.51
C ASN A 127 20.70 -9.47 -16.63
N GLU A 128 21.48 -8.53 -17.16
CA GLU A 128 21.80 -7.29 -16.44
C GLU A 128 20.54 -6.44 -16.22
N LEU A 129 19.57 -6.44 -17.15
CA LEU A 129 18.29 -5.77 -16.94
C LEU A 129 17.46 -6.41 -15.82
N VAL A 130 17.41 -7.73 -15.72
CA VAL A 130 16.76 -8.44 -14.61
C VAL A 130 17.40 -8.04 -13.29
N HIS A 131 18.73 -8.02 -13.23
CA HIS A 131 19.48 -7.60 -12.04
C HIS A 131 19.20 -6.15 -11.67
N MET A 132 19.28 -5.23 -12.63
CA MET A 132 19.00 -3.81 -12.39
C MET A 132 17.54 -3.55 -11.99
N ILE A 133 16.58 -4.31 -12.52
CA ILE A 133 15.16 -4.22 -12.15
C ILE A 133 14.94 -4.63 -10.70
N ALA A 134 15.63 -5.68 -10.24
CA ALA A 134 15.57 -6.14 -8.87
C ALA A 134 16.27 -5.18 -7.90
N ALA A 135 17.50 -4.77 -8.20
CA ALA A 135 18.27 -3.83 -7.38
C ALA A 135 17.62 -2.45 -7.24
N THR A 136 16.78 -2.05 -8.19
CA THR A 136 16.01 -0.79 -8.12
C THR A 136 14.59 -0.96 -7.60
N ALA A 137 14.11 -2.20 -7.40
CA ALA A 137 12.77 -2.40 -6.88
C ALA A 137 12.66 -1.85 -5.45
N GLY A 138 11.68 -0.97 -5.23
CA GLY A 138 11.55 -0.25 -3.96
C GLY A 138 12.25 1.13 -3.93
N THR A 139 12.81 1.59 -5.05
CA THR A 139 13.42 2.93 -5.17
C THR A 139 12.77 3.79 -6.26
N LYS A 140 13.13 5.08 -6.32
CA LYS A 140 12.68 6.00 -7.38
C LYS A 140 13.16 5.53 -8.76
N SER A 141 14.37 4.97 -8.82
CA SER A 141 15.05 4.54 -10.04
C SER A 141 14.27 3.53 -10.90
N HIS A 142 13.41 2.71 -10.27
CA HIS A 142 12.72 1.61 -10.92
C HIS A 142 11.88 2.02 -12.14
N ALA A 143 11.08 3.07 -11.99
CA ALA A 143 10.17 3.52 -13.03
C ALA A 143 10.92 4.14 -14.22
N GLU A 144 12.03 4.84 -13.93
CA GLU A 144 12.89 5.47 -14.93
C GLU A 144 13.64 4.43 -15.77
N LEU A 145 14.16 3.38 -15.12
CA LEU A 145 14.79 2.23 -15.80
C LEU A 145 13.83 1.57 -16.80
N LEU A 146 12.61 1.22 -16.37
CA LEU A 146 11.58 0.64 -17.25
C LEU A 146 11.15 1.61 -18.36
N SER A 147 11.17 2.92 -18.11
CA SER A 147 10.90 3.91 -19.16
C SER A 147 11.99 3.93 -20.22
N GLY A 148 13.25 3.70 -19.85
CA GLY A 148 14.35 3.56 -20.79
C GLY A 148 14.19 2.32 -21.66
N VAL A 149 13.95 1.16 -21.03
CA VAL A 149 13.71 -0.10 -21.76
C VAL A 149 12.55 0.03 -22.74
N ARG A 150 11.43 0.64 -22.32
CA ARG A 150 10.24 0.83 -23.18
C ARG A 150 10.55 1.55 -24.48
N LYS A 151 11.51 2.48 -24.48
CA LYS A 151 11.88 3.25 -25.67
C LYS A 151 12.56 2.39 -26.74
N VAL A 152 13.33 1.38 -26.31
CA VAL A 152 14.15 0.55 -27.21
C VAL A 152 13.50 -0.82 -27.45
N ARG A 153 13.06 -1.51 -26.40
CA ARG A 153 12.40 -2.83 -26.45
C ARG A 153 11.08 -2.82 -25.64
N PRO A 154 9.97 -2.31 -26.20
CA PRO A 154 8.67 -2.25 -25.50
C PRO A 154 8.15 -3.62 -25.03
N ASN A 155 8.42 -4.68 -25.80
CA ASN A 155 8.04 -6.06 -25.50
C ASN A 155 8.68 -6.59 -24.20
N TRP A 156 9.87 -6.12 -23.83
CA TRP A 156 10.58 -6.55 -22.62
C TRP A 156 9.97 -5.98 -21.33
N VAL A 157 9.20 -4.90 -21.42
CA VAL A 157 8.64 -4.20 -20.26
C VAL A 157 7.69 -5.08 -19.45
N ARG A 158 6.85 -5.89 -20.10
CA ARG A 158 5.89 -6.76 -19.40
C ARG A 158 6.62 -7.87 -18.62
N PRO A 159 7.51 -8.66 -19.25
CA PRO A 159 8.36 -9.63 -18.54
C PRO A 159 9.16 -9.04 -17.38
N LEU A 160 9.85 -7.90 -17.56
CA LEU A 160 10.61 -7.26 -16.48
C LEU A 160 9.72 -6.80 -15.32
N ARG A 161 8.48 -6.37 -15.60
CA ARG A 161 7.50 -6.05 -14.55
C ARG A 161 7.08 -7.29 -13.77
N LEU A 162 6.95 -8.46 -14.41
CA LEU A 162 6.64 -9.71 -13.71
C LEU A 162 7.71 -10.04 -12.68
N VAL A 163 9.00 -9.93 -13.05
CA VAL A 163 10.12 -10.12 -12.12
C VAL A 163 9.98 -9.22 -10.89
N SER A 164 9.80 -7.91 -11.10
CA SER A 164 9.65 -6.96 -9.99
C SER A 164 8.39 -7.21 -9.14
N THR A 165 7.34 -7.74 -9.75
CA THR A 165 6.09 -8.07 -9.07
C THR A 165 6.26 -9.32 -8.21
N ALA A 166 6.98 -10.33 -8.71
CA ALA A 166 7.24 -11.57 -8.01
C ALA A 166 8.04 -11.34 -6.72
N ILE A 167 9.15 -10.59 -6.79
CA ILE A 167 9.98 -10.30 -5.61
C ILE A 167 9.26 -9.39 -4.59
N ARG A 168 8.47 -8.40 -5.05
CA ARG A 168 7.65 -7.55 -4.16
C ARG A 168 6.51 -8.32 -3.50
N ARG A 169 5.98 -9.34 -4.17
CA ARG A 169 4.99 -10.25 -3.58
C ARG A 169 5.63 -11.12 -2.51
N HIS A 170 6.80 -11.68 -2.79
CA HIS A 170 7.56 -12.45 -1.79
C HIS A 170 7.85 -11.59 -0.55
N TRP A 171 8.28 -10.34 -0.74
CA TRP A 171 8.40 -9.35 0.33
C TRP A 171 7.11 -9.17 1.14
N ARG A 172 5.96 -8.93 0.48
CA ARG A 172 4.68 -8.74 1.18
C ARG A 172 4.27 -9.97 1.99
N GLY A 173 4.51 -11.17 1.46
CA GLY A 173 4.23 -12.41 2.19
C GLY A 173 5.14 -12.59 3.40
N ALA A 174 6.40 -12.16 3.31
CA ALA A 174 7.36 -12.23 4.41
C ALA A 174 7.27 -11.05 5.40
N THR A 175 6.34 -10.11 5.23
CA THR A 175 6.21 -8.92 6.08
C THR A 175 4.75 -8.58 6.41
N ASP A 176 3.87 -9.57 6.30
CA ASP A 176 2.43 -9.44 6.54
C ASP A 176 2.05 -9.26 8.03
N ASN A 177 2.96 -9.62 8.94
CA ASN A 177 2.86 -9.41 10.39
C ASN A 177 4.22 -9.03 11.01
N GLU A 178 4.20 -8.56 12.27
CA GLU A 178 5.40 -8.11 12.99
C GLU A 178 6.44 -9.23 13.17
N THR A 179 6.00 -10.44 13.50
CA THR A 179 6.88 -11.62 13.66
C THR A 179 7.67 -11.94 12.39
N ASN A 180 7.05 -11.78 11.22
CA ASN A 180 7.68 -12.04 9.94
C ASN A 180 8.64 -10.91 9.53
N LEU A 181 8.39 -9.66 9.95
CA LEU A 181 9.35 -8.58 9.78
C LEU A 181 10.62 -8.79 10.63
N ASP A 182 10.46 -9.29 11.85
CA ASP A 182 11.60 -9.68 12.70
C ASP A 182 12.45 -10.74 12.01
N PHE A 183 11.84 -11.77 11.41
CA PHE A 183 12.54 -12.78 10.60
C PHE A 183 13.37 -12.15 9.48
N VAL A 184 12.81 -11.24 8.67
CA VAL A 184 13.51 -10.63 7.52
C VAL A 184 14.66 -9.72 7.94
N THR A 185 14.63 -9.18 9.16
CA THR A 185 15.69 -8.33 9.74
C THR A 185 16.68 -9.10 10.62
N SER A 186 16.32 -10.32 11.02
CA SER A 186 17.06 -11.13 11.98
C SER A 186 18.47 -11.42 11.50
N THR A 187 19.43 -11.17 12.39
CA THR A 187 20.83 -11.59 12.23
C THR A 187 21.15 -12.82 13.06
N MET A 188 20.14 -13.42 13.72
CA MET A 188 20.32 -14.66 14.47
C MET A 188 20.81 -15.77 13.56
N LEU A 189 21.85 -16.50 13.98
CA LEU A 189 22.37 -17.60 13.19
C LEU A 189 21.50 -18.85 13.36
N VAL A 190 20.94 -19.33 12.26
CA VAL A 190 20.27 -20.64 12.14
C VAL A 190 21.08 -21.44 11.13
N ASP A 191 21.58 -22.62 11.52
CA ASP A 191 22.46 -23.46 10.71
C ASP A 191 23.71 -22.74 10.15
N GLY A 192 24.23 -21.76 10.92
CA GLY A 192 25.45 -21.02 10.58
C GLY A 192 25.24 -19.86 9.60
N ILE A 193 24.00 -19.53 9.24
CA ILE A 193 23.65 -18.37 8.42
C ILE A 193 22.62 -17.48 9.12
N PRO A 194 22.67 -16.15 8.93
CA PRO A 194 21.65 -15.26 9.48
C PRO A 194 20.25 -15.62 8.99
N GLU A 195 19.27 -15.63 9.86
CA GLU A 195 17.90 -16.03 9.55
C GLU A 195 17.30 -15.16 8.42
N GLY A 196 17.46 -13.83 8.49
CA GLY A 196 17.03 -12.91 7.44
C GLY A 196 17.74 -13.08 6.09
N TRP A 197 18.89 -13.78 6.06
CA TRP A 197 19.59 -14.11 4.82
C TRP A 197 18.82 -15.12 3.96
N HIS A 198 17.99 -15.98 4.57
CA HIS A 198 17.15 -16.92 3.84
C HIS A 198 16.16 -16.20 2.91
N PHE A 199 15.64 -15.05 3.33
CA PHE A 199 14.81 -14.22 2.47
C PHE A 199 15.57 -13.79 1.21
N THR A 200 16.83 -13.35 1.37
CA THR A 200 17.68 -12.95 0.24
C THR A 200 17.93 -14.13 -0.71
N LEU A 201 18.22 -15.31 -0.18
CA LEU A 201 18.42 -16.52 -0.99
C LEU A 201 17.17 -16.93 -1.77
N GLU A 202 15.98 -16.80 -1.17
CA GLU A 202 14.71 -17.05 -1.85
C GLU A 202 14.42 -16.02 -2.95
N VAL A 203 14.70 -14.74 -2.71
CA VAL A 203 14.63 -13.72 -3.76
C VAL A 203 15.61 -14.03 -4.88
N ALA A 204 16.84 -14.44 -4.58
CA ALA A 204 17.84 -14.82 -5.58
C ALA A 204 17.37 -16.00 -6.43
N ARG A 205 16.70 -16.98 -5.83
CA ARG A 205 16.07 -18.12 -6.53
C ARG A 205 14.99 -17.67 -7.51
N ILE A 206 14.14 -16.71 -7.11
CA ILE A 206 13.12 -16.10 -8.00
C ILE A 206 13.79 -15.37 -9.17
N LEU A 207 14.85 -14.60 -8.90
CA LEU A 207 15.57 -13.86 -9.94
C LEU A 207 16.28 -14.81 -10.92
N HIS A 208 16.88 -15.89 -10.41
CA HIS A 208 17.57 -16.88 -11.22
C HIS A 208 16.65 -17.51 -12.28
N GLN A 209 15.37 -17.75 -11.94
CA GLN A 209 14.35 -18.23 -12.88
C GLN A 209 14.06 -17.27 -14.05
N ALA A 210 14.41 -15.99 -13.91
CA ALA A 210 14.22 -14.97 -14.94
C ALA A 210 15.44 -14.77 -15.85
N LEU A 211 16.59 -15.34 -15.51
CA LEU A 211 17.83 -15.19 -16.27
C LEU A 211 17.85 -16.14 -17.47
N ARG A 212 18.51 -15.71 -18.55
CA ARG A 212 18.80 -16.54 -19.73
C ARG A 212 20.07 -17.33 -19.52
N SER A 213 20.06 -18.57 -19.99
CA SER A 213 21.27 -19.38 -20.15
C SER A 213 22.12 -18.85 -21.32
N GLU A 214 23.43 -19.15 -21.32
CA GLU A 214 24.34 -18.74 -22.41
C GLU A 214 23.88 -19.24 -23.80
N SER A 215 23.20 -20.39 -23.87
CA SER A 215 22.64 -20.93 -25.12
C SER A 215 21.44 -20.16 -25.65
N GLU A 216 20.75 -19.38 -24.81
CA GLU A 216 19.53 -18.66 -25.18
C GLU A 216 19.81 -17.20 -25.58
N LEU A 217 21.01 -16.67 -25.35
CA LEU A 217 21.35 -15.26 -25.62
C LEU A 217 21.31 -14.88 -27.12
N ALA A 218 21.25 -15.86 -28.02
CA ALA A 218 21.19 -15.66 -29.47
C ALA A 218 19.78 -15.37 -30.01
N ASP A 219 18.73 -15.60 -29.22
CA ASP A 219 17.34 -15.45 -29.64
C ASP A 219 16.76 -14.10 -29.15
N ASP A 220 15.98 -13.39 -29.97
CA ASP A 220 15.43 -12.07 -29.58
C ASP A 220 14.11 -12.20 -28.77
N GLU A 221 13.62 -13.43 -28.60
CA GLU A 221 12.46 -13.73 -27.78
C GLU A 221 12.75 -13.58 -26.26
N THR A 222 11.75 -13.09 -25.52
CA THR A 222 11.84 -12.99 -24.05
C THR A 222 11.70 -14.37 -23.41
N PRO A 223 12.42 -14.65 -22.30
CA PRO A 223 12.29 -15.95 -21.63
C PRO A 223 10.84 -16.24 -21.23
N ASP A 224 10.49 -17.52 -21.20
CA ASP A 224 9.19 -17.97 -20.73
C ASP A 224 9.10 -17.82 -19.21
N LEU A 225 8.58 -16.68 -18.76
CA LEU A 225 8.41 -16.37 -17.34
C LEU A 225 7.09 -16.90 -16.78
N ARG A 226 6.42 -17.87 -17.43
CA ARG A 226 5.17 -18.48 -16.94
C ARG A 226 5.25 -19.02 -15.51
N SER A 227 6.43 -19.47 -15.07
CA SER A 227 6.67 -19.90 -13.69
C SER A 227 6.65 -18.75 -12.67
N LEU A 228 6.96 -17.52 -13.12
CA LEU A 228 6.85 -16.29 -12.35
C LEU A 228 5.48 -15.62 -12.53
N GLU A 229 4.82 -15.90 -13.65
CA GLU A 229 3.41 -15.60 -13.83
C GLU A 229 2.64 -16.28 -12.71
N VAL A 230 1.79 -15.48 -12.09
CA VAL A 230 0.77 -16.02 -11.21
C VAL A 230 -0.28 -16.50 -12.17
N GLU A 231 -0.39 -17.82 -12.40
CA GLU A 231 -1.73 -18.34 -12.62
C GLU A 231 -2.50 -17.89 -11.38
N PRO A 232 -3.53 -17.02 -11.52
CA PRO A 232 -4.36 -16.67 -10.40
C PRO A 232 -4.74 -18.00 -9.73
N PRO A 233 -4.62 -18.14 -8.40
CA PRO A 233 -5.05 -19.36 -7.73
C PRO A 233 -6.41 -19.72 -8.31
N SER A 234 -6.49 -20.91 -8.89
CA SER A 234 -7.60 -21.34 -9.71
C SER A 234 -8.93 -20.99 -9.03
N GLY A 235 -9.58 -19.95 -9.53
CA GLY A 235 -10.97 -19.60 -9.25
C GLY A 235 -11.37 -19.13 -7.86
N SER A 236 -10.45 -18.91 -6.89
CA SER A 236 -10.86 -18.37 -5.59
C SER A 236 -9.89 -17.34 -5.00
N GLY A 237 -10.45 -16.23 -4.53
CA GLY A 237 -9.77 -15.18 -3.77
C GLY A 237 -9.38 -13.91 -4.54
N GLN A 238 -9.92 -13.62 -5.72
CA GLN A 238 -9.62 -12.35 -6.42
C GLN A 238 -10.83 -11.44 -6.50
N TRP A 239 -10.62 -10.15 -6.27
CA TRP A 239 -11.64 -9.16 -6.56
C TRP A 239 -11.94 -9.13 -8.05
N ALA A 240 -13.21 -9.07 -8.42
CA ALA A 240 -13.60 -8.82 -9.78
C ALA A 240 -13.11 -7.43 -10.22
N ARG A 241 -12.96 -7.25 -11.53
CA ARG A 241 -12.65 -5.95 -12.10
C ARG A 241 -13.78 -4.96 -11.80
N LEU A 242 -13.46 -3.83 -11.18
CA LEU A 242 -14.42 -2.75 -10.95
C LEU A 242 -14.82 -2.09 -12.28
N VAL A 243 -16.14 -2.00 -12.52
CA VAL A 243 -16.73 -1.39 -13.72
C VAL A 243 -17.83 -0.42 -13.27
N GLU A 244 -17.58 0.87 -13.44
CA GLU A 244 -18.54 1.93 -13.09
C GLU A 244 -19.68 2.01 -14.10
N MET A 245 -20.92 2.01 -13.61
CA MET A 245 -22.09 2.33 -14.42
C MET A 245 -22.25 3.83 -14.59
N SER A 246 -22.31 4.28 -15.83
CA SER A 246 -22.65 5.68 -16.13
C SER A 246 -24.15 5.92 -15.95
N ILE A 247 -24.53 6.57 -14.84
CA ILE A 247 -25.93 6.92 -14.54
C ILE A 247 -26.13 8.44 -14.54
N HIS A 248 -27.24 8.90 -15.11
CA HIS A 248 -27.66 10.29 -15.06
C HIS A 248 -28.26 10.65 -13.68
N ARG A 249 -27.91 11.81 -13.13
CA ARG A 249 -28.37 12.32 -11.83
C ARG A 249 -29.16 13.63 -12.00
N PRO A 250 -30.41 13.57 -12.47
CA PRO A 250 -31.16 14.76 -12.88
C PRO A 250 -31.67 15.60 -11.70
N ARG A 251 -31.92 14.99 -10.54
CA ARG A 251 -32.48 15.69 -9.39
C ARG A 251 -31.42 16.52 -8.69
N LYS A 252 -31.79 17.74 -8.31
CA LYS A 252 -30.96 18.65 -7.53
C LYS A 252 -31.56 18.84 -6.15
N VAL A 253 -30.80 18.53 -5.13
CA VAL A 253 -31.05 18.92 -3.74
C VAL A 253 -30.03 19.99 -3.35
N ASP A 254 -30.36 20.82 -2.36
CA ASP A 254 -29.42 21.84 -1.87
C ASP A 254 -28.23 21.18 -1.16
N GLY A 255 -27.23 20.78 -1.96
CA GLY A 255 -25.99 20.16 -1.51
C GLY A 255 -24.99 21.16 -0.95
N ARG A 256 -25.39 22.40 -0.62
CA ARG A 256 -24.48 23.40 -0.07
C ARG A 256 -23.85 22.88 1.22
N ILE A 257 -22.53 22.71 1.14
CA ILE A 257 -21.58 22.66 2.26
C ILE A 257 -21.58 24.06 2.94
N GLY A 258 -22.71 24.41 3.57
CA GLY A 258 -22.87 25.67 4.28
C GLY A 258 -21.96 25.68 5.49
N ARG A 259 -21.28 26.81 5.76
CA ARG A 259 -20.54 26.95 7.03
C ARG A 259 -21.55 26.91 8.17
N ARG A 260 -21.69 25.75 8.83
CA ARG A 260 -22.55 25.60 9.99
C ARG A 260 -21.80 26.12 11.20
N LYS A 261 -22.41 27.09 11.88
CA LYS A 261 -21.92 27.55 13.17
C LYS A 261 -22.24 26.46 14.19
N ARG A 262 -21.22 25.94 14.85
CA ARG A 262 -21.37 24.93 15.89
C ARG A 262 -20.77 25.40 17.22
N PRO A 263 -21.41 25.04 18.34
CA PRO A 263 -20.82 25.20 19.67
C PRO A 263 -19.50 24.42 19.79
N SER A 264 -18.49 25.02 20.41
CA SER A 264 -17.15 24.44 20.62
C SER A 264 -16.61 24.79 22.00
N VAL A 265 -15.73 23.94 22.54
CA VAL A 265 -15.03 24.17 23.81
C VAL A 265 -13.89 25.18 23.70
N VAL A 266 -13.49 25.54 22.48
CA VAL A 266 -12.40 26.48 22.23
C VAL A 266 -12.85 27.56 21.25
N GLY A 267 -12.46 28.80 21.51
CA GLY A 267 -12.68 29.92 20.59
C GLY A 267 -12.37 31.25 21.25
N ARG A 268 -12.46 32.34 20.48
CA ARG A 268 -12.13 33.68 20.97
C ARG A 268 -13.29 34.34 21.72
N ASN A 269 -14.51 34.18 21.19
CA ASN A 269 -15.70 34.86 21.70
C ASN A 269 -16.76 33.82 22.11
N PRO A 270 -17.13 33.72 23.40
CA PRO A 270 -18.17 32.81 23.84
C PRO A 270 -19.53 33.30 23.32
N ARG A 271 -20.23 32.44 22.58
CA ARG A 271 -21.49 32.76 21.89
C ARG A 271 -22.69 32.01 22.49
N HIS A 272 -22.44 30.93 23.23
CA HIS A 272 -23.46 30.07 23.82
C HIS A 272 -23.28 29.94 25.34
N LEU A 273 -23.33 31.06 26.07
CA LEU A 273 -23.10 31.09 27.52
C LEU A 273 -24.03 30.17 28.33
N HIS A 274 -25.27 29.95 27.86
CA HIS A 274 -26.21 29.02 28.51
C HIS A 274 -25.67 27.59 28.62
N ARG A 275 -24.77 27.18 27.70
CA ARG A 275 -24.14 25.85 27.67
C ARG A 275 -23.11 25.62 28.77
N VAL A 276 -22.70 26.65 29.51
CA VAL A 276 -21.87 26.47 30.72
C VAL A 276 -22.56 25.55 31.73
N LEU A 277 -23.89 25.67 31.83
CA LEU A 277 -24.69 24.96 32.82
C LEU A 277 -25.43 23.75 32.24
N THR A 278 -25.73 23.76 30.93
CA THR A 278 -26.57 22.73 30.30
C THR A 278 -25.83 21.72 29.43
N ASP A 279 -24.60 22.02 29.00
CA ASP A 279 -23.80 21.15 28.13
C ASP A 279 -22.65 20.54 28.95
N PRO A 280 -22.61 19.22 29.18
CA PRO A 280 -21.56 18.55 29.97
C PRO A 280 -20.14 18.84 29.45
N GLU A 281 -20.00 19.06 28.14
CA GLU A 281 -18.72 19.39 27.50
C GLU A 281 -18.38 20.89 27.56
N ARG A 282 -19.28 21.74 28.07
CA ARG A 282 -19.11 23.21 28.18
C ARG A 282 -18.73 23.89 26.87
N ARG A 283 -19.37 23.50 25.77
CA ARG A 283 -19.15 24.06 24.42
C ARG A 283 -19.75 25.47 24.29
N ILE A 284 -19.05 26.47 24.80
CA ILE A 284 -19.55 27.85 24.89
C ILE A 284 -19.16 28.75 23.71
N PHE A 285 -18.16 28.37 22.93
CA PHE A 285 -17.64 29.14 21.80
C PHE A 285 -18.31 28.75 20.49
N GLU A 286 -18.21 29.58 19.45
CA GLU A 286 -18.69 29.27 18.10
C GLU A 286 -17.51 28.91 17.20
N ARG A 287 -17.54 27.69 16.64
CA ARG A 287 -16.67 27.27 15.54
C ARG A 287 -17.48 27.24 14.25
N ARG A 288 -16.91 27.77 13.17
CA ARG A 288 -17.49 27.62 11.83
C ARG A 288 -16.97 26.32 11.24
N ASP A 289 -17.79 25.28 11.28
CA ASP A 289 -17.50 24.03 10.58
C ASP A 289 -18.04 24.10 9.16
N ARG A 290 -17.33 23.47 8.22
CA ARG A 290 -17.87 23.24 6.88
C ARG A 290 -18.98 22.20 7.02
N GLY A 291 -20.21 22.54 6.65
CA GLY A 291 -21.37 21.64 6.68
C GLY A 291 -21.17 20.45 5.75
N ASN A 292 -21.61 19.28 6.20
CA ASN A 292 -20.97 18.01 5.92
C ASN A 292 -21.24 17.48 4.50
N GLY A 293 -20.17 17.39 3.70
CA GLY A 293 -20.03 16.27 2.78
C GLY A 293 -19.80 14.97 3.55
N GLY A 294 -19.71 13.86 2.84
CA GLY A 294 -19.55 12.53 3.42
C GLY A 294 -19.53 11.51 2.30
N VAL A 295 -18.95 10.35 2.55
CA VAL A 295 -19.01 9.23 1.60
C VAL A 295 -19.78 8.11 2.27
N VAL A 296 -20.82 7.66 1.58
CA VAL A 296 -21.64 6.51 1.98
C VAL A 296 -21.45 5.45 0.90
N LEU A 297 -20.80 4.35 1.27
CA LEU A 297 -20.67 3.18 0.42
C LEU A 297 -21.67 2.14 0.89
N ILE A 298 -22.47 1.59 -0.02
CA ILE A 298 -23.58 0.70 0.28
C ILE A 298 -23.40 -0.59 -0.51
N ASP A 299 -23.30 -1.70 0.21
CA ASP A 299 -23.43 -3.05 -0.34
C ASP A 299 -24.87 -3.25 -0.83
N GLN A 300 -25.04 -3.65 -2.09
CA GLN A 300 -26.32 -4.00 -2.71
C GLN A 300 -26.39 -5.47 -3.15
N SER A 301 -25.67 -6.36 -2.46
CA SER A 301 -25.76 -7.81 -2.59
C SER A 301 -27.16 -8.34 -2.24
N GLY A 302 -27.42 -9.62 -2.50
CA GLY A 302 -28.75 -10.23 -2.44
C GLY A 302 -29.51 -10.02 -1.12
N SER A 303 -28.80 -9.86 0.01
CA SER A 303 -29.37 -9.59 1.35
C SER A 303 -29.58 -8.10 1.65
N MET A 304 -28.91 -7.20 0.91
CA MET A 304 -28.78 -5.77 1.21
C MET A 304 -29.48 -4.88 0.18
N ARG A 305 -30.79 -5.10 -0.01
CA ARG A 305 -31.57 -4.33 -1.00
C ARG A 305 -31.83 -2.90 -0.54
N LEU A 306 -31.24 -1.94 -1.25
CA LEU A 306 -31.51 -0.52 -1.09
C LEU A 306 -32.79 -0.11 -1.84
N THR A 307 -33.71 0.58 -1.17
CA THR A 307 -34.94 1.12 -1.78
C THR A 307 -34.81 2.62 -2.09
N ASP A 308 -35.64 3.14 -3.00
CA ASP A 308 -35.65 4.58 -3.30
C ASP A 308 -35.95 5.42 -2.04
N ALA A 309 -36.82 4.91 -1.16
CA ALA A 309 -37.12 5.56 0.12
C ALA A 309 -35.88 5.65 1.02
N ASP A 310 -35.05 4.59 1.07
CA ASP A 310 -33.80 4.60 1.83
C ASP A 310 -32.81 5.63 1.29
N LEU A 311 -32.69 5.73 -0.03
CA LEU A 311 -31.85 6.75 -0.65
C LEU A 311 -32.30 8.17 -0.25
N TRP A 312 -33.61 8.44 -0.26
CA TRP A 312 -34.15 9.73 0.18
C TRP A 312 -33.93 9.98 1.67
N ASN A 313 -34.08 8.97 2.52
CA ASN A 313 -33.78 9.09 3.96
C ASN A 313 -32.29 9.44 4.21
N ILE A 314 -31.37 8.83 3.44
CA ILE A 314 -29.93 9.14 3.51
C ILE A 314 -29.66 10.59 3.07
N ILE A 315 -30.30 11.03 1.97
CA ILE A 315 -30.17 12.39 1.45
C ILE A 315 -30.73 13.42 2.41
N GLU A 316 -31.88 13.16 3.05
CA GLU A 316 -32.47 14.04 4.06
C GLU A 316 -31.55 14.20 5.27
N ALA A 317 -30.89 13.11 5.70
CA ALA A 317 -29.91 13.16 6.78
C ALA A 317 -28.64 13.93 6.39
N ALA A 318 -28.17 13.80 5.14
CA ALA A 318 -26.95 14.44 4.64
C ALA A 318 -27.03 14.83 3.14
N PRO A 319 -27.60 16.00 2.79
CA PRO A 319 -27.86 16.37 1.38
C PRO A 319 -26.61 16.54 0.50
N GLY A 320 -25.45 16.75 1.13
CA GLY A 320 -24.16 16.96 0.45
C GLY A 320 -23.30 15.70 0.34
N CYS A 321 -23.78 14.53 0.78
CA CYS A 321 -22.99 13.31 0.73
C CYS A 321 -22.86 12.75 -0.69
N VAL A 322 -21.82 11.95 -0.90
CA VAL A 322 -21.63 11.09 -2.05
C VAL A 322 -22.14 9.71 -1.65
N ILE A 323 -23.10 9.18 -2.39
CA ILE A 323 -23.71 7.87 -2.13
C ILE A 323 -23.34 6.94 -3.29
N ILE A 324 -22.73 5.81 -2.96
CA ILE A 324 -22.20 4.84 -3.91
C ILE A 324 -22.79 3.49 -3.56
N GLY A 325 -23.43 2.85 -4.53
CA GLY A 325 -23.86 1.46 -4.44
C GLY A 325 -22.88 0.56 -5.19
N TYR A 326 -22.65 -0.65 -4.68
CA TYR A 326 -21.89 -1.67 -5.37
C TYR A 326 -22.53 -3.05 -5.19
N SER A 327 -22.30 -3.93 -6.16
CA SER A 327 -22.65 -5.35 -6.08
C SER A 327 -22.04 -6.05 -7.29
N HIS A 328 -21.77 -7.34 -7.19
CA HIS A 328 -21.17 -8.10 -8.28
C HIS A 328 -22.02 -9.33 -8.63
N ALA A 329 -22.09 -9.63 -9.93
CA ALA A 329 -22.72 -10.85 -10.43
C ALA A 329 -21.63 -11.90 -10.57
N PRO A 330 -21.66 -13.01 -9.80
CA PRO A 330 -20.56 -13.97 -9.79
C PRO A 330 -20.26 -14.53 -11.19
N GLY A 331 -18.99 -14.60 -11.55
CA GLY A 331 -18.52 -15.09 -12.84
C GLY A 331 -18.80 -14.18 -14.05
N CYS A 332 -19.28 -12.95 -13.83
CA CYS A 332 -19.52 -11.98 -14.92
C CYS A 332 -18.33 -11.06 -15.15
N VAL A 333 -17.89 -10.94 -16.40
CA VAL A 333 -16.82 -10.02 -16.83
C VAL A 333 -17.44 -8.78 -17.49
N ASP A 334 -16.86 -7.61 -17.23
CA ASP A 334 -17.27 -6.30 -17.80
C ASP A 334 -18.71 -5.84 -17.46
N HIS A 335 -19.41 -6.52 -16.55
CA HIS A 335 -20.72 -6.09 -16.08
C HIS A 335 -20.56 -4.96 -15.05
N PRO A 336 -21.33 -3.85 -15.15
CA PRO A 336 -21.27 -2.78 -14.18
C PRO A 336 -21.57 -3.28 -12.76
N ASN A 337 -20.70 -2.93 -11.82
CA ASN A 337 -20.70 -3.43 -10.45
C ASN A 337 -20.52 -2.34 -9.39
N ILE A 338 -20.42 -1.08 -9.82
CA ILE A 338 -20.43 0.08 -8.94
C ILE A 338 -21.14 1.26 -9.60
N TRP A 339 -21.82 2.08 -8.81
CA TRP A 339 -22.53 3.25 -9.32
C TRP A 339 -22.68 4.36 -8.29
N VAL A 340 -22.64 5.60 -8.78
CA VAL A 340 -22.79 6.80 -7.96
C VAL A 340 -24.26 7.25 -8.00
N LEU A 341 -24.98 6.98 -6.90
CA LEU A 341 -26.41 7.31 -6.70
C LEU A 341 -26.62 8.79 -6.39
N ALA A 342 -25.71 9.37 -5.61
CA ALA A 342 -25.70 10.79 -5.33
C ALA A 342 -24.28 11.35 -5.33
N ASP A 343 -24.12 12.54 -5.88
CA ASP A 343 -22.86 13.28 -5.86
C ASP A 343 -23.14 14.76 -5.57
N ARG A 344 -22.93 15.14 -4.30
CA ARG A 344 -22.87 16.55 -3.86
C ARG A 344 -24.10 17.34 -4.31
N GLY A 345 -25.27 16.80 -4.01
CA GLY A 345 -26.56 17.40 -4.33
C GLY A 345 -27.15 17.03 -5.69
N HIS A 346 -26.48 16.24 -6.51
CA HIS A 346 -27.07 15.61 -7.69
C HIS A 346 -27.46 14.18 -7.38
N VAL A 347 -28.71 13.79 -7.64
CA VAL A 347 -29.27 12.49 -7.23
C VAL A 347 -29.94 11.79 -8.42
N VAL A 348 -29.84 10.47 -8.47
CA VAL A 348 -30.56 9.63 -9.44
C VAL A 348 -32.08 9.65 -9.22
N ASP A 349 -32.86 9.32 -10.25
CA ASP A 349 -34.32 9.18 -10.13
C ASP A 349 -34.75 7.84 -9.52
N SER A 350 -33.99 6.78 -9.80
CA SER A 350 -34.28 5.41 -9.40
C SER A 350 -32.97 4.65 -9.16
N ILE A 351 -32.95 3.79 -8.15
CA ILE A 351 -31.78 2.97 -7.83
C ILE A 351 -31.69 1.78 -8.80
N PRO A 352 -30.50 1.47 -9.35
CA PRO A 352 -30.30 0.25 -10.12
C PRO A 352 -30.49 -1.01 -9.27
N GLY A 353 -31.01 -2.07 -9.89
CA GLY A 353 -31.05 -3.38 -9.23
C GLY A 353 -29.64 -3.88 -8.92
N GLY A 354 -29.45 -4.41 -7.71
CA GLY A 354 -28.20 -5.07 -7.33
C GLY A 354 -27.95 -6.36 -8.12
N ASN A 355 -26.69 -6.74 -8.26
CA ASN A 355 -26.22 -7.90 -9.00
C ASN A 355 -26.28 -9.23 -8.21
N LEU A 356 -26.98 -9.24 -7.06
CA LEU A 356 -27.23 -10.38 -6.18
C LEU A 356 -26.03 -10.97 -5.40
N GLY A 357 -24.79 -10.69 -5.78
CA GLY A 357 -23.59 -11.16 -5.07
C GLY A 357 -22.60 -10.05 -4.69
N ASN A 358 -21.48 -10.48 -4.10
CA ASN A 358 -20.30 -9.66 -3.78
C ASN A 358 -19.11 -10.08 -4.65
N GLY A 359 -17.98 -9.37 -4.50
CA GLY A 359 -16.82 -9.60 -5.39
C GLY A 359 -15.96 -8.37 -5.67
N VAL A 360 -16.37 -7.18 -5.22
CA VAL A 360 -15.65 -5.92 -5.48
C VAL A 360 -15.51 -5.05 -4.23
N ASP A 361 -15.66 -5.59 -3.03
CA ASP A 361 -15.69 -4.83 -1.77
C ASP A 361 -14.42 -3.99 -1.56
N GLY A 362 -13.24 -4.60 -1.70
CA GLY A 362 -11.95 -3.90 -1.65
C GLY A 362 -11.85 -2.79 -2.70
N PRO A 363 -12.01 -3.08 -4.00
CA PRO A 363 -12.01 -2.06 -5.05
C PRO A 363 -13.07 -0.97 -4.87
N ALA A 364 -14.25 -1.29 -4.33
CA ALA A 364 -15.33 -0.35 -4.05
C ALA A 364 -14.96 0.61 -2.92
N LEU A 365 -14.32 0.11 -1.86
CA LEU A 365 -13.74 0.94 -0.78
C LEU A 365 -12.71 1.91 -1.34
N GLU A 366 -11.78 1.47 -2.19
CA GLU A 366 -10.80 2.35 -2.81
C GLU A 366 -11.43 3.42 -3.72
N PHE A 367 -12.43 3.01 -4.50
CA PHE A 367 -13.17 3.91 -5.38
C PHE A 367 -13.92 5.00 -4.61
N ALA A 368 -14.50 4.64 -3.47
CA ALA A 368 -15.17 5.55 -2.56
C ALA A 368 -14.18 6.46 -1.83
N LEU A 369 -13.02 5.94 -1.41
CA LEU A 369 -11.95 6.73 -0.78
C LEU A 369 -11.45 7.86 -1.69
N LYS A 370 -11.33 7.61 -3.00
CA LYS A 370 -10.95 8.64 -3.98
C LYS A 370 -11.96 9.79 -4.09
N ARG A 371 -13.21 9.58 -3.68
CA ARG A 371 -14.29 10.60 -3.69
C ARG A 371 -14.42 11.37 -2.38
N ARG A 372 -13.81 10.86 -1.30
CA ARG A 372 -13.74 11.51 0.02
C ARG A 372 -12.87 12.76 -0.06
N ARG A 373 -13.35 13.88 0.48
CA ARG A 373 -12.54 15.11 0.60
C ARG A 373 -12.17 15.39 2.05
N GLY A 374 -10.89 15.64 2.28
CA GLY A 374 -10.37 16.00 3.60
C GLY A 374 -10.76 14.98 4.67
N SER A 375 -11.33 15.45 5.79
CA SER A 375 -11.78 14.62 6.90
C SER A 375 -13.30 14.35 6.88
N GLU A 376 -13.92 14.33 5.69
CA GLU A 376 -15.34 13.96 5.56
C GLU A 376 -15.61 12.59 6.24
N PRO A 377 -16.77 12.38 6.88
CA PRO A 377 -17.15 11.07 7.39
C PRO A 377 -17.23 10.07 6.23
N PHE A 378 -16.72 8.85 6.46
CA PHE A 378 -16.89 7.72 5.55
C PHE A 378 -17.67 6.65 6.31
N ILE A 379 -18.87 6.33 5.82
CA ILE A 379 -19.70 5.25 6.34
C ILE A 379 -19.79 4.15 5.29
N TRP A 380 -19.55 2.91 5.70
CA TRP A 380 -19.71 1.73 4.85
C TRP A 380 -20.84 0.87 5.41
N ILE A 381 -21.90 0.70 4.63
CA ILE A 381 -23.06 -0.12 4.98
C ILE A 381 -22.85 -1.49 4.33
N CYS A 382 -22.50 -2.48 5.14
CA CYS A 382 -22.23 -3.86 4.73
C CYS A 382 -22.32 -4.76 5.97
N ASP A 383 -22.84 -5.98 5.82
CA ASP A 383 -23.00 -6.96 6.90
C ASP A 383 -21.65 -7.59 7.36
N GLY A 384 -20.58 -7.31 6.63
CA GLY A 384 -19.21 -7.75 6.92
C GLY A 384 -18.81 -9.05 6.22
N LEU A 385 -19.64 -9.59 5.33
CA LEU A 385 -19.27 -10.69 4.45
C LEU A 385 -18.70 -10.15 3.12
N VAL A 386 -17.43 -10.42 2.87
CA VAL A 386 -16.76 -10.05 1.62
C VAL A 386 -16.38 -11.31 0.84
N THR A 387 -16.58 -11.27 -0.47
CA THR A 387 -16.34 -12.42 -1.37
C THR A 387 -15.51 -12.00 -2.58
N ASP A 388 -14.97 -12.99 -3.29
CA ASP A 388 -14.27 -12.81 -4.56
C ASP A 388 -15.24 -12.71 -5.76
N GLU A 389 -14.69 -12.64 -6.97
CA GLU A 389 -15.46 -12.61 -8.23
C GLU A 389 -16.39 -13.82 -8.47
N ASN A 390 -16.23 -14.90 -7.71
CA ASN A 390 -17.04 -16.12 -7.79
C ASN A 390 -17.91 -16.33 -6.54
N ASP A 391 -18.10 -15.28 -5.74
CA ASP A 391 -18.87 -15.26 -4.49
C ASP A 391 -18.32 -16.19 -3.38
N GLN A 392 -17.02 -16.45 -3.39
CA GLN A 392 -16.36 -17.24 -2.34
C GLN A 392 -15.70 -16.32 -1.32
N ALA A 393 -15.95 -16.62 -0.04
CA ALA A 393 -15.32 -15.90 1.07
C ALA A 393 -13.85 -16.31 1.21
N GLY A 394 -12.97 -15.32 1.42
CA GLY A 394 -11.53 -15.52 1.62
C GLY A 394 -11.02 -14.74 2.84
N PRO A 395 -10.20 -15.35 3.72
CA PRO A 395 -9.62 -14.64 4.87
C PRO A 395 -8.80 -13.41 4.47
N HIS A 396 -8.03 -13.51 3.38
CA HIS A 396 -7.19 -12.40 2.90
C HIS A 396 -8.01 -11.21 2.37
N LEU A 397 -9.18 -11.45 1.77
CA LEU A 397 -10.13 -10.41 1.34
C LEU A 397 -10.71 -9.66 2.54
N THR A 398 -11.05 -10.43 3.58
CA THR A 398 -11.55 -9.90 4.86
C THR A 398 -10.47 -9.05 5.54
N ASP A 399 -9.23 -9.54 5.57
CA ASP A 399 -8.10 -8.81 6.14
C ASP A 399 -7.73 -7.55 5.34
N GLU A 400 -7.85 -7.60 4.01
CA GLU A 400 -7.67 -6.43 3.16
C GLU A 400 -8.70 -5.34 3.47
N CYS A 401 -9.99 -5.70 3.54
CA CYS A 401 -11.05 -4.77 3.92
C CYS A 401 -10.85 -4.25 5.35
N ALA A 402 -10.47 -5.10 6.30
CA ALA A 402 -10.16 -4.70 7.67
C ALA A 402 -9.05 -3.65 7.75
N ARG A 403 -7.96 -3.83 6.98
CA ARG A 403 -6.87 -2.85 6.89
C ARG A 403 -7.34 -1.53 6.30
N LEU A 404 -8.16 -1.56 5.23
CA LEU A 404 -8.72 -0.36 4.62
C LEU A 404 -9.62 0.39 5.61
N VAL A 405 -10.48 -0.32 6.34
CA VAL A 405 -11.39 0.27 7.32
C VAL A 405 -10.62 0.93 8.46
N ALA A 406 -9.66 0.21 9.07
CA ALA A 406 -8.87 0.71 10.18
C ALA A 406 -7.99 1.90 9.77
N THR A 407 -7.23 1.77 8.68
CA THR A 407 -6.25 2.79 8.23
C THR A 407 -6.92 4.10 7.85
N ASN A 408 -8.10 4.04 7.22
CA ASN A 408 -8.78 5.22 6.71
C ASN A 408 -9.85 5.76 7.66
N GLY A 409 -10.04 5.15 8.84
CA GLY A 409 -11.07 5.56 9.79
C GLY A 409 -12.48 5.48 9.19
N ILE A 410 -12.78 4.36 8.53
CA ILE A 410 -14.10 4.07 7.95
C ILE A 410 -15.02 3.54 9.06
N HIS A 411 -16.24 4.05 9.11
CA HIS A 411 -17.25 3.60 10.08
C HIS A 411 -18.17 2.58 9.40
N GLN A 412 -17.88 1.29 9.55
CA GLN A 412 -18.73 0.23 9.04
C GLN A 412 -19.96 0.04 9.93
N VAL A 413 -21.12 -0.19 9.30
CA VAL A 413 -22.40 -0.47 9.96
C VAL A 413 -23.10 -1.61 9.23
N PRO A 414 -23.91 -2.44 9.93
CA PRO A 414 -24.42 -3.67 9.38
C PRO A 414 -25.60 -3.47 8.41
N ASP A 415 -26.33 -2.35 8.53
CA ASP A 415 -27.54 -2.10 7.76
C ASP A 415 -27.78 -0.60 7.52
N VAL A 416 -28.72 -0.31 6.62
CA VAL A 416 -29.08 1.05 6.21
C VAL A 416 -29.63 1.88 7.37
N THR A 417 -30.38 1.27 8.29
CA THR A 417 -30.94 1.97 9.45
C THR A 417 -29.82 2.46 10.36
N ALA A 418 -28.86 1.59 10.67
CA ALA A 418 -27.66 1.94 11.41
C ALA A 418 -26.82 3.00 10.67
N GLY A 419 -26.77 2.93 9.33
CA GLY A 419 -26.14 3.94 8.47
C GLY A 419 -26.77 5.32 8.58
N ILE A 420 -28.10 5.41 8.56
CA ILE A 420 -28.83 6.69 8.73
C ILE A 420 -28.58 7.27 10.13
N VAL A 421 -28.53 6.44 11.17
CA VAL A 421 -28.19 6.88 12.53
C VAL A 421 -26.75 7.41 12.59
N ALA A 422 -25.78 6.70 12.02
CA ALA A 422 -24.39 7.14 11.96
C ALA A 422 -24.23 8.44 11.16
N LEU A 423 -24.92 8.56 10.02
CA LEU A 423 -24.98 9.78 9.22
C LEU A 423 -25.55 10.94 10.01
N SER A 424 -26.65 10.73 10.73
CA SER A 424 -27.28 11.76 11.55
C SER A 424 -26.34 12.24 12.67
N ARG A 425 -25.61 11.32 13.31
CA ARG A 425 -24.56 11.65 14.31
C ARG A 425 -23.43 12.47 13.68
N ALA A 426 -22.92 12.04 12.54
CA ALA A 426 -21.90 12.78 11.79
C ALA A 426 -22.41 14.17 11.37
N ALA A 427 -23.63 14.26 10.83
CA ALA A 427 -24.37 15.48 10.46
C ALA A 427 -24.58 16.43 11.64
N ASN A 428 -24.61 15.91 12.87
CA ASN A 428 -24.67 16.69 14.10
C ASN A 428 -23.29 17.11 14.64
N GLY A 429 -22.21 16.59 14.06
CA GLY A 429 -20.83 17.00 14.34
C GLY A 429 -20.04 16.03 15.19
N GLU A 430 -20.60 14.87 15.45
CA GLU A 430 -19.89 13.78 16.09
C GLU A 430 -18.82 13.21 15.15
N ARG A 431 -17.62 12.98 15.68
CA ARG A 431 -16.58 12.27 14.95
C ARG A 431 -16.86 10.78 15.07
N LEU A 432 -17.17 10.14 13.95
CA LEU A 432 -17.34 8.69 13.92
C LEU A 432 -15.98 8.00 14.07
N PRO A 433 -15.83 7.06 15.03
CA PRO A 433 -14.62 6.25 15.13
C PRO A 433 -14.56 5.26 13.96
N ALA A 434 -13.39 4.67 13.72
CA ALA A 434 -13.33 3.48 12.87
C ALA A 434 -14.20 2.39 13.53
N ALA A 435 -15.01 1.70 12.73
CA ALA A 435 -15.82 0.59 13.20
C ALA A 435 -15.86 -0.50 12.13
N ALA A 436 -15.90 -1.75 12.58
CA ALA A 436 -16.04 -2.93 11.73
C ALA A 436 -17.21 -3.78 12.25
N VAL A 437 -17.83 -4.56 11.36
CA VAL A 437 -18.89 -5.52 11.69
C VAL A 437 -18.58 -6.90 11.11
N GLY A 438 -19.33 -7.93 11.53
CA GLY A 438 -19.22 -9.27 10.97
C GLY A 438 -17.80 -9.87 11.07
N LEU A 439 -17.38 -10.55 10.00
CA LEU A 439 -16.08 -11.23 9.93
C LEU A 439 -14.90 -10.25 10.02
N ILE A 440 -15.08 -9.03 9.50
CA ILE A 440 -14.08 -7.96 9.54
C ILE A 440 -13.78 -7.57 10.99
N ALA A 441 -14.80 -7.44 11.84
CA ALA A 441 -14.62 -7.12 13.26
C ALA A 441 -13.87 -8.22 14.04
N THR A 442 -13.96 -9.46 13.57
CA THR A 442 -13.30 -10.62 14.18
C THR A 442 -11.91 -10.89 13.61
N SER A 443 -11.53 -10.24 12.51
CA SER A 443 -10.27 -10.51 11.83
C SER A 443 -9.07 -10.05 12.66
N GLU A 444 -7.94 -10.74 12.46
CA GLU A 444 -6.69 -10.40 13.13
C GLU A 444 -6.20 -9.02 12.70
N ALA A 445 -6.32 -8.69 11.41
CA ALA A 445 -5.94 -7.40 10.84
C ALA A 445 -6.71 -6.20 11.45
N TRP A 446 -7.97 -6.39 11.84
CA TRP A 446 -8.74 -5.38 12.57
C TRP A 446 -8.28 -5.25 14.02
N ARG A 447 -8.17 -6.39 14.71
CA ARG A 447 -7.82 -6.43 16.14
C ARG A 447 -6.43 -5.89 16.44
N SER A 448 -5.45 -6.13 15.57
CA SER A 448 -4.08 -5.65 15.74
C SER A 448 -3.98 -4.13 15.65
N ARG A 449 -4.85 -3.47 14.87
CA ARG A 449 -4.82 -2.01 14.66
C ARG A 449 -5.68 -1.19 15.61
N MET A 450 -6.62 -1.84 16.30
CA MET A 450 -7.51 -1.18 17.26
C MET A 450 -7.04 -1.31 18.71
N LYS A 451 -5.98 -2.10 18.96
CA LYS A 451 -5.18 -2.04 20.19
C LYS A 451 -4.21 -0.87 20.12
#